data_AF-A0A8E6B3Z0-F1
#
_entry.id   AF-A0A8E6B3Z0-F1
#
_cell.length_a   1.000
_cell.length_b   1.000
_cell.length_c   1.000
_cell.angle_alpha   90.00
_cell.angle_beta   90.00
_cell.angle_gamma   90.00
#
_symmetry.space_group_name_H-M   'P 1'
#
loop_
_entity.id
_entity.type
_entity.pdbx_description
1 polymer ?
#
loop_
_entity_poly.entity_id
_entity_poly.type
_entity_poly.pdbx_seq_one_letter_code
_entity_poly.pdbx_strand_id
1 'polypeptide(L)' 'MNQSPEGRAYTQAAQRAIRDVLRRSALLGQSVPVAGPGKGEVIWLTPEQILEELRKQEAAEKALVETL' A
#
# COMPACT_ATOMS: atom_id res chain seq x y z
N MET A 1 -8.84 -14.85 16.26
CA MET A 1 -7.80 -15.60 15.53
C MET A 1 -6.48 -14.87 15.72
N ASN A 2 -5.57 -15.40 16.53
CA ASN A 2 -4.23 -14.79 16.73
C ASN A 2 -3.31 -15.28 15.61
N GLN A 3 -2.88 -14.38 14.72
CA GLN A 3 -1.85 -14.71 13.73
C GLN A 3 -0.52 -15.01 14.42
N SER A 4 0.18 -16.09 14.00
CA SER A 4 1.49 -16.44 14.57
C SER A 4 2.51 -15.31 14.34
N PRO A 5 3.57 -15.21 15.16
CA PRO A 5 4.64 -14.24 14.95
C PRO A 5 5.22 -14.26 13.53
N GLU A 6 5.37 -15.45 12.91
CA GLU A 6 5.84 -15.56 11.52
C GLU A 6 4.80 -15.02 10.51
N GLY A 7 3.51 -15.26 10.76
CA GLY A 7 2.43 -14.73 9.91
C GLY A 7 2.39 -13.19 9.91
N ARG A 8 2.67 -12.55 11.05
CA ARG A 8 2.77 -11.09 11.14
C ARG A 8 4.01 -10.55 10.41
N ALA A 9 5.16 -11.19 10.56
CA ALA A 9 6.40 -10.79 9.88
C ALA A 9 6.27 -10.90 8.36
N TYR A 10 5.67 -11.99 7.86
CA TYR A 10 5.38 -12.17 6.43
C TYR A 10 4.46 -11.07 5.89
N THR A 11 3.39 -10.76 6.64
CA THR A 11 2.43 -9.71 6.25
C THR A 11 3.08 -8.32 6.20
N GLN A 12 3.94 -7.97 7.17
CA GLN A 12 4.66 -6.70 7.16
C GLN A 12 5.66 -6.61 6.00
N ALA A 13 6.40 -7.69 5.71
CA ALA A 13 7.34 -7.73 4.60
C ALA A 13 6.62 -7.58 3.25
N ALA A 14 5.48 -8.26 3.08
CA ALA A 14 4.66 -8.15 1.88
C ALA A 14 4.12 -6.72 1.68
N GLN A 15 3.65 -6.06 2.74
CA GLN A 15 3.18 -4.67 2.67
C GLN A 15 4.29 -3.69 2.27
N ARG A 16 5.51 -3.85 2.81
CA ARG A 16 6.66 -3.03 2.39
C ARG A 16 7.00 -3.24 0.92
N ALA A 17 7.05 -4.48 0.45
CA ALA A 17 7.33 -4.79 -0.95
C ALA A 17 6.31 -4.14 -1.90
N ILE A 18 5.02 -4.20 -1.56
CA ILE A 18 3.95 -3.55 -2.34
C ILE A 18 4.15 -2.03 -2.37
N ARG A 19 4.46 -1.41 -1.22
CA ARG A 19 4.73 0.03 -1.12
C ARG A 19 5.90 0.46 -2.02
N ASP A 20 6.97 -0.31 -2.02
CA ASP A 20 8.16 -0.02 -2.84
C ASP A 20 7.87 -0.15 -4.34
N VAL A 21 7.10 -1.15 -4.75
CA VAL A 21 6.66 -1.32 -6.15
C VAL A 21 5.82 -0.12 -6.58
N LEU A 22 4.82 0.26 -5.79
CA LEU A 22 3.96 1.42 -6.09
C LEU A 22 4.79 2.71 -6.20
N ARG A 23 5.69 2.95 -5.24
CA ARG A 23 6.57 4.12 -5.26
C ARG A 23 7.43 4.16 -6.52
N ARG A 24 8.01 3.03 -6.92
CA ARG A 24 8.84 2.94 -8.13
C ARG A 24 8.02 3.16 -9.40
N SER A 25 6.84 2.57 -9.50
CA SER A 25 5.94 2.76 -10.64
C SER A 25 5.56 4.23 -10.81
N ALA A 26 5.22 4.92 -9.72
CA ALA A 26 4.92 6.35 -9.77
C ALA A 26 6.12 7.19 -10.24
N LEU A 27 7.33 6.90 -9.74
CA LEU A 27 8.56 7.59 -10.18
C LEU A 27 8.88 7.36 -11.66
N LEU A 28 8.47 6.21 -12.22
CA LEU A 28 8.62 5.88 -13.63
C LEU A 28 7.46 6.39 -14.50
N GLY A 29 6.48 7.10 -13.92
CA GLY A 29 5.29 7.56 -14.64
C GLY A 29 4.34 6.44 -15.07
N GLN A 30 4.42 5.27 -14.43
CA GLN A 30 3.61 4.10 -14.77
C GLN A 30 2.33 4.06 -13.93
N SER A 31 1.22 3.73 -14.59
CA SER A 31 -0.03 3.43 -13.89
C SER A 31 -0.02 1.99 -13.38
N VAL A 32 -0.64 1.74 -12.22
CA VAL A 32 -0.67 0.42 -11.58
C VAL A 32 -2.11 -0.06 -11.44
N PRO A 33 -2.43 -1.31 -11.82
CA PRO A 33 -3.74 -1.88 -11.59
C PRO A 33 -3.91 -2.25 -10.11
N VAL A 34 -5.03 -1.86 -9.52
CA VAL A 34 -5.41 -2.23 -8.15
C VAL A 34 -6.85 -2.75 -8.13
N ALA A 35 -7.21 -3.49 -7.08
CA ALA A 35 -8.57 -3.93 -6.88
C ALA A 35 -9.50 -2.72 -6.68
N GLY A 36 -10.54 -2.64 -7.51
CA GLY A 36 -11.59 -1.64 -7.40
C GLY A 36 -12.61 -1.96 -6.29
N PRO A 37 -13.53 -1.04 -6.01
CA PRO A 37 -14.58 -1.24 -5.01
C PRO A 37 -15.61 -2.29 -5.42
N GLY A 38 -15.80 -2.54 -6.72
CA GLY A 38 -16.65 -3.61 -7.24
C GLY A 38 -16.00 -5.00 -7.13
N LYS A 39 -16.83 -6.04 -6.99
CA LYS A 39 -16.35 -7.43 -6.96
C LYS A 39 -15.65 -7.78 -8.29
N GLY A 40 -14.34 -7.99 -8.22
CA GLY A 40 -13.52 -8.33 -9.40
C GLY A 40 -13.21 -7.13 -10.31
N GLU A 41 -13.52 -5.91 -9.87
CA GLU A 41 -13.15 -4.71 -10.59
C GLU A 41 -11.65 -4.44 -10.45
N VAL A 42 -11.04 -3.96 -11.53
CA VAL A 42 -9.65 -3.48 -11.53
C VAL A 42 -9.67 -2.02 -11.97
N ILE A 43 -9.13 -1.15 -11.14
CA ILE A 43 -8.94 0.27 -11.45
C ILE A 43 -7.45 0.56 -11.64
N TRP A 44 -7.12 1.49 -12.53
CA TRP A 44 -5.74 1.90 -12.77
C TRP A 44 -5.47 3.18 -12.01
N LEU A 45 -4.51 3.13 -11.08
CA LEU A 45 -4.04 4.33 -10.40
C LEU A 45 -3.01 5.04 -11.27
N THR A 46 -3.22 6.33 -11.51
CA THR A 46 -2.20 7.19 -12.14
C THR A 46 -1.02 7.41 -11.19
N PRO A 47 0.16 7.81 -11.68
CA PRO A 47 1.31 8.13 -10.83
C PRO A 47 0.97 9.09 -9.68
N GLU A 48 0.16 10.11 -9.94
CA GLU A 48 -0.26 11.10 -8.96
C GLU A 48 -1.15 10.48 -7.87
N GLN A 49 -2.10 9.63 -8.27
CA GLN A 49 -2.97 8.90 -7.35
C GLN A 49 -2.18 7.92 -6.49
N ILE A 50 -1.18 7.25 -7.06
CA ILE A 50 -0.27 6.37 -6.31
C ILE A 50 0.48 7.17 -5.24
N LEU A 51 1.04 8.33 -5.60
CA LEU A 51 1.75 9.19 -4.63
C LEU A 51 0.83 9.72 -3.53
N GLU A 52 -0.42 10.06 -3.86
CA GLU A 52 -1.41 10.47 -2.87
C GLU A 52 -1.73 9.33 -1.88
N GLU A 53 -1.94 8.12 -2.39
CA GLU A 53 -2.25 6.95 -1.58
C GLU A 53 -1.09 6.57 -0.66
N LEU A 54 0.15 6.63 -1.16
CA LEU A 54 1.36 6.40 -0.36
C LEU A 54 1.47 7.42 0.78
N ARG A 55 1.17 8.69 0.54
CA ARG A 55 1.16 9.72 1.59
C ARG A 55 0.09 9.48 2.65
N LYS A 56 -1.11 9.05 2.25
CA LYS A 56 -2.18 8.68 3.19
C LYS A 56 -1.74 7.54 4.10
N GLN A 57 -1.08 6.52 3.54
CA GLN A 57 -0.55 5.40 4.32
C GLN A 57 0.56 5.83 5.29
N GLU A 58 1.50 6.68 4.85
CA GLU A 58 2.55 7.21 5.72
C GLU A 58 1.99 8.08 6.86
N ALA A 59 0.97 8.90 6.57
CA ALA A 59 0.29 9.71 7.59
C ALA A 59 -0.46 8.83 8.61
N ALA A 60 -1.14 7.78 8.14
CA ALA A 60 -1.83 6.83 9.00
C ALA A 60 -0.85 6.03 9.89
N GLU A 61 0.29 5.62 9.34
CA GLU A 61 1.36 4.93 10.09
C GLU A 61 1.95 5.84 11.16
N LYS A 62 2.21 7.12 10.82
CA LYS A 62 2.71 8.10 11.78
C LYS A 62 1.71 8.37 12.91
N ALA A 63 0.43 8.55 12.58
CA ALA A 63 -0.62 8.78 13.58
C ALA A 63 -0.81 7.58 14.52
N LEU A 64 -0.68 6.36 14.00
CA LEU A 64 -0.75 5.13 14.80
C LEU A 64 0.40 5.06 15.82
N VAL A 65 1.61 5.45 15.42
CA VAL A 65 2.78 5.48 16.32
C VAL A 65 2.65 6.56 17.40
N GLU A 66 2.13 7.74 17.06
CA GLU A 66 1.93 8.83 18.02
C GLU A 66 0.81 8.57 19.05
N THR A 67 -0.08 7.62 18.78
CA THR A 67 -1.20 7.25 19.66
C THR A 67 -0.86 6.11 20.64
N LEU A 68 0.30 5.45 20.48
CA LEU A 68 0.80 4.36 21.33
C LEU A 68 1.76 4.87 22.41
#